data_AF-A0A938MPV7-F1
#
_entry.id   AF-A0A938MPV7-F1
#
_cell.length_a   1.000
_cell.length_b   1.000
_cell.length_c   1.000
_cell.angle_alpha   90.00
_cell.angle_beta   90.00
_cell.angle_gamma   90.00
#
_symmetry.space_group_name_H-M   'P 1'
#
loop_
_entity.id
_entity.type
_entity.pdbx_description
1 polymer ?
#
loop_
_entity_poly.entity_id
_entity_poly.type
_entity_poly.pdbx_seq_one_letter_code
_entity_poly.pdbx_strand_id
1 'polypeptide(L)'
;MAISDKDKTILRDLAKRLTEIAALPIQKEKAELWRRLNRLERTRPLVMLQNGTWHETGGQIKLETQDEFARKQEWNLRALLYHWDHMKDDHVYQGVIHSPVVIRDTGWGIRANPTKPDHVFGAKHYNCVIPDNADPSMIPMPTVTVDWAETERQYQQLCDLYDGAIKVEKRGVAACGFAIIDTFIQWRDLDRMFADLADRPEWMHAWLERMTQWHLSRLDQLEKLGVLALNNGCNGVGPGGMGFSDQLPQPG
;
A
#
# COMPACT_ATOMS: atom_id res chain seq x y z
N MET A 1 -24.79 7.52 -6.92
CA MET A 1 -25.17 8.60 -7.86
C MET A 1 -24.11 8.67 -8.94
N ALA A 2 -24.42 9.18 -10.14
CA ALA A 2 -23.38 9.40 -11.15
C ALA A 2 -22.47 10.57 -10.72
N ILE A 3 -21.16 10.45 -10.98
CA ILE A 3 -20.18 11.51 -10.69
C ILE A 3 -20.51 12.74 -11.54
N SER A 4 -20.58 13.92 -10.91
CA SER A 4 -20.94 15.17 -11.59
C SER A 4 -19.87 15.59 -12.61
N ASP A 5 -20.27 16.35 -13.64
CA ASP A 5 -19.32 16.86 -14.63
C ASP A 5 -18.31 17.86 -14.03
N LYS A 6 -18.72 18.56 -12.97
CA LYS A 6 -17.81 19.39 -12.17
C LYS A 6 -16.70 18.54 -11.54
N ASP A 7 -17.07 17.44 -10.89
CA ASP A 7 -16.12 16.55 -10.23
C ASP A 7 -15.16 15.92 -11.24
N LYS A 8 -15.69 15.48 -12.40
CA LYS A 8 -14.86 14.95 -13.51
C LYS A 8 -13.86 16.00 -14.00
N THR A 9 -14.29 17.25 -14.19
CA THR A 9 -13.41 18.34 -14.65
C THR A 9 -12.24 18.55 -13.68
N ILE A 10 -12.54 18.68 -12.39
CA ILE A 10 -11.52 18.85 -11.33
C ILE A 10 -10.49 17.72 -11.39
N LEU A 11 -10.95 16.48 -11.43
CA LEU A 11 -10.07 15.31 -11.40
C LEU A 11 -9.23 15.18 -12.67
N ARG A 12 -9.81 15.47 -13.84
CA ARG A 12 -9.10 15.44 -15.12
C ARG A 12 -8.01 16.52 -15.19
N ASP A 13 -8.26 17.70 -14.64
CA ASP A 13 -7.26 18.78 -14.63
C ASP A 13 -6.10 18.47 -13.66
N LEU A 14 -6.39 17.91 -12.48
CA LEU A 14 -5.36 17.42 -11.56
C LEU A 14 -4.54 16.28 -12.20
N ALA A 15 -5.19 15.37 -12.92
CA ALA A 15 -4.56 14.25 -13.60
C ALA A 15 -3.65 14.69 -14.77
N LYS A 16 -4.05 15.69 -15.55
CA LYS A 16 -3.21 16.32 -16.58
C LYS A 16 -1.96 16.92 -15.97
N ARG A 17 -2.10 17.69 -14.88
CA ARG A 17 -0.97 18.29 -14.17
C ARG A 17 0.03 17.23 -13.68
N LEU A 18 -0.47 16.12 -13.12
CA LEU A 18 0.38 14.99 -12.72
C LEU A 18 1.12 14.38 -13.92
N THR A 19 0.43 14.22 -15.06
CA THR A 19 1.02 13.70 -16.29
C THR A 19 2.12 14.61 -16.84
N GLU A 20 1.91 15.93 -16.83
CA GLU A 20 2.92 16.92 -17.19
C GLU A 20 4.16 16.84 -16.28
N ILE A 21 3.95 16.75 -14.96
CA ILE A 21 5.05 16.59 -13.98
C ILE A 21 5.81 15.29 -14.22
N ALA A 22 5.10 14.19 -14.50
CA ALA A 22 5.69 12.88 -14.79
C ALA A 22 6.51 12.86 -16.09
N ALA A 23 6.21 13.75 -17.03
CA ALA A 23 6.93 13.88 -18.29
C ALA A 23 8.23 14.69 -18.18
N LEU A 24 8.46 15.40 -17.06
CA LEU A 24 9.66 16.21 -16.87
C LEU A 24 10.95 15.36 -16.88
N PRO A 25 12.06 15.83 -17.50
CA PRO A 25 13.32 15.09 -17.55
C PRO A 25 13.86 14.66 -16.18
N ILE A 26 13.66 15.50 -15.16
CA ILE A 26 14.07 15.23 -13.77
C ILE A 26 13.48 13.93 -13.21
N GLN A 27 12.31 13.48 -13.69
CA GLN A 27 11.73 12.21 -13.25
C GLN A 27 12.57 11.02 -13.72
N LYS A 28 13.11 11.09 -14.94
CA LYS A 28 14.01 10.06 -15.49
C LYS A 28 15.35 10.08 -14.77
N GLU A 29 15.89 11.27 -14.50
CA GLU A 29 17.14 11.45 -13.76
C GLU A 29 17.04 10.87 -12.33
N LYS A 30 15.96 11.18 -11.60
CA LYS A 30 15.71 10.62 -10.27
C LYS A 30 15.50 9.12 -10.32
N ALA A 31 14.73 8.61 -11.28
CA ALA A 31 14.55 7.16 -11.45
C ALA A 31 15.90 6.45 -11.64
N GLU A 32 16.82 7.04 -12.42
CA GLU A 32 18.16 6.47 -12.60
C GLU A 32 18.99 6.54 -11.32
N LEU A 33 18.91 7.65 -10.55
CA LEU A 33 19.55 7.72 -9.24
C LEU A 33 19.06 6.61 -8.30
N TRP A 34 17.76 6.32 -8.29
CA TRP A 34 17.20 5.21 -7.51
C TRP A 34 17.69 3.85 -7.99
N ARG A 35 17.78 3.62 -9.31
CA ARG A 35 18.35 2.36 -9.83
C ARG A 35 19.79 2.18 -9.37
N ARG A 36 20.63 3.22 -9.51
CA ARG A 36 22.02 3.21 -9.07
C ARG A 36 22.15 2.93 -7.57
N LEU A 37 21.34 3.60 -6.75
CA LEU A 37 21.29 3.35 -5.31
C LEU A 37 20.94 1.89 -5.00
N ASN A 38 19.90 1.34 -5.67
CA ASN A 38 19.47 -0.04 -5.49
C ASN A 38 20.49 -1.07 -6.01
N ARG A 39 21.34 -0.69 -6.97
CA ARG A 39 22.53 -1.45 -7.41
C ARG A 39 23.75 -1.30 -6.50
N LEU A 40 23.62 -0.58 -5.39
CA LEU A 40 24.70 -0.26 -4.45
C LEU A 40 25.84 0.56 -5.08
N GLU A 41 25.54 1.31 -6.15
CA GLU A 41 26.48 2.25 -6.73
C GLU A 41 26.53 3.55 -5.93
N ARG A 42 27.71 4.17 -5.89
CA ARG A 42 27.86 5.46 -5.20
C ARG A 42 27.15 6.58 -5.97
N THR A 43 26.13 7.16 -5.34
CA THR A 43 25.46 8.41 -5.74
C THR A 43 25.60 9.47 -4.65
N ARG A 44 25.04 10.67 -4.86
CA ARG A 44 24.70 11.52 -3.72
C ARG A 44 23.64 10.83 -2.86
N PRO A 45 23.51 11.16 -1.56
CA PRO A 45 22.38 10.70 -0.77
C PRO A 45 21.06 11.08 -1.45
N LEU A 46 20.14 10.12 -1.50
CA LEU A 46 18.76 10.37 -1.91
C LEU A 46 17.92 10.62 -0.67
N VAL A 47 17.07 11.64 -0.75
CA VAL A 47 16.16 12.03 0.33
C VAL A 47 14.75 11.70 -0.13
N MET A 48 13.99 11.01 0.72
CA MET A 48 12.57 10.77 0.49
C MET A 48 11.79 11.12 1.74
N LEU A 49 10.87 12.07 1.62
CA LEU A 49 10.01 12.49 2.72
C LEU A 49 8.77 11.59 2.74
N GLN A 50 8.73 10.69 3.71
CA GLN A 50 7.66 9.70 3.87
C GLN A 50 6.63 10.12 4.93
N ASN A 51 5.53 9.37 5.00
CA ASN A 51 4.50 9.45 6.05
C ASN A 51 3.61 10.69 6.10
N GLY A 52 3.67 11.54 5.06
CA GLY A 52 2.59 12.43 4.63
C GLY A 52 1.60 12.85 5.71
N THR A 53 2.05 13.67 6.67
CA THR A 53 1.22 14.28 7.71
C THR A 53 0.33 15.37 7.08
N TRP A 54 -0.40 15.00 6.02
CA TRP A 54 -1.18 15.90 5.18
C TRP A 54 -2.29 16.61 5.95
N HIS A 55 -2.73 16.03 7.07
CA HIS A 55 -3.65 16.64 8.02
C HIS A 55 -3.04 17.87 8.73
N GLU A 56 -1.71 17.97 8.81
CA GLU A 56 -0.97 19.09 9.40
C GLU A 56 -0.71 20.22 8.38
N THR A 57 -1.15 20.08 7.12
CA THR A 57 -0.93 21.09 6.07
C THR A 57 -1.70 22.41 6.29
N GLY A 58 -2.39 22.57 7.42
CA GLY A 58 -3.18 23.76 7.72
C GLY A 58 -4.33 23.98 6.73
N GLY A 59 -4.84 22.91 6.12
CA GLY A 59 -5.92 22.98 5.13
C GLY A 59 -5.48 23.49 3.75
N GLN A 60 -4.20 23.37 3.40
CA GLN A 60 -3.72 23.68 2.05
C GLN A 60 -4.24 22.69 1.00
N ILE A 61 -4.48 21.44 1.40
CA ILE A 61 -5.17 20.45 0.56
C ILE A 61 -6.67 20.54 0.82
N LYS A 62 -7.40 21.22 -0.07
CA LYS A 62 -8.86 21.35 -0.01
C LYS A 62 -9.51 20.51 -1.10
N LEU A 63 -10.49 19.71 -0.72
CA LEU A 63 -11.29 18.89 -1.64
C LEU A 63 -12.52 19.66 -2.10
N GLU A 64 -12.71 19.74 -3.41
CA GLU A 64 -13.80 20.47 -4.06
C GLU A 64 -14.86 19.53 -4.66
N THR A 65 -14.53 18.26 -4.83
CA THR A 65 -15.45 17.23 -5.32
C THR A 65 -16.47 16.83 -4.25
N GLN A 66 -17.64 16.36 -4.68
CA GLN A 66 -18.75 16.02 -3.79
C GLN A 66 -18.98 14.51 -3.66
N ASP A 67 -18.85 13.77 -4.76
CA ASP A 67 -19.01 12.32 -4.75
C ASP A 67 -17.92 11.64 -3.90
N GLU A 68 -18.28 10.63 -3.11
CA GLU A 68 -17.34 9.98 -2.17
C GLU A 68 -16.15 9.33 -2.89
N PHE A 69 -16.39 8.69 -4.04
CA PHE A 69 -15.32 8.10 -4.83
C PHE A 69 -14.46 9.19 -5.47
N ALA A 70 -15.08 10.24 -6.03
CA ALA A 70 -14.36 11.39 -6.58
C ALA A 70 -13.48 12.08 -5.54
N ARG A 71 -13.96 12.25 -4.30
CA ARG A 71 -13.20 12.82 -3.18
C ARG A 71 -11.97 12.01 -2.83
N LYS A 72 -12.07 10.69 -2.86
CA LYS A 72 -10.91 9.81 -2.65
C LYS A 72 -9.87 9.98 -3.76
N GLN A 73 -10.29 10.05 -5.02
CA GLN A 73 -9.38 10.31 -6.14
C GLN A 73 -8.73 11.69 -6.05
N GLU A 74 -9.52 12.72 -5.70
CA GLU A 74 -9.05 14.09 -5.57
C GLU A 74 -8.01 14.20 -4.46
N TRP A 75 -8.26 13.56 -3.31
CA TRP A 75 -7.32 13.54 -2.20
C TRP A 75 -5.96 12.95 -2.61
N ASN A 76 -5.96 11.80 -3.29
CA ASN A 76 -4.73 11.16 -3.75
C ASN A 76 -3.95 12.05 -4.71
N LEU A 77 -4.62 12.65 -5.71
CA LEU A 77 -3.98 13.53 -6.68
C LEU A 77 -3.44 14.81 -6.03
N ARG A 78 -4.24 15.47 -5.18
CA ARG A 78 -3.82 16.71 -4.53
C ARG A 78 -2.69 16.48 -3.54
N ALA A 79 -2.68 15.36 -2.80
CA ALA A 79 -1.57 15.02 -1.92
C ALA A 79 -0.27 14.82 -2.70
N LEU A 80 -0.31 14.13 -3.84
CA LEU A 80 0.86 13.96 -4.73
C LEU A 80 1.35 15.31 -5.29
N LEU A 81 0.43 16.13 -5.80
CA LEU A 81 0.76 17.46 -6.34
C LEU A 81 1.31 18.38 -5.25
N TYR A 82 0.74 18.34 -4.04
CA TYR A 82 1.23 19.07 -2.89
C TYR A 82 2.65 18.66 -2.53
N HIS A 83 2.92 17.35 -2.48
CA HIS A 83 4.24 16.82 -2.21
C HIS A 83 5.26 17.30 -3.26
N TRP A 84 4.90 17.27 -4.55
CA TRP A 84 5.73 17.81 -5.62
C TRP A 84 6.03 19.31 -5.43
N ASP A 85 5.01 20.08 -5.06
CA ASP A 85 5.11 21.52 -4.91
C ASP A 85 6.00 21.94 -3.73
N HIS A 86 6.00 21.18 -2.63
CA HIS A 86 6.60 21.62 -1.36
C HIS A 86 7.79 20.79 -0.86
N MET A 87 7.79 19.46 -1.07
CA MET A 87 8.76 18.58 -0.41
C MET A 87 10.11 18.49 -1.14
N LYS A 88 10.14 18.79 -2.45
CA LYS A 88 11.35 18.90 -3.31
C LYS A 88 12.42 17.83 -3.07
N ASP A 89 11.99 16.63 -2.68
CA ASP A 89 12.84 15.49 -2.39
C ASP A 89 13.09 14.67 -3.67
N ASP A 90 13.62 13.45 -3.53
CA ASP A 90 13.93 12.55 -4.65
C ASP A 90 12.76 11.64 -5.07
N HIS A 91 11.53 11.97 -4.70
CA HIS A 91 10.35 11.25 -5.19
C HIS A 91 10.21 11.36 -6.73
N VAL A 92 9.77 10.27 -7.35
CA VAL A 92 9.49 10.17 -8.79
C VAL A 92 7.98 10.07 -8.94
N TYR A 93 7.41 10.82 -9.87
CA TYR A 93 5.96 10.87 -10.11
C TYR A 93 5.66 10.21 -11.44
N GLN A 94 4.58 9.43 -11.48
CA GLN A 94 4.13 8.73 -12.69
C GLN A 94 2.79 9.28 -13.18
N GLY A 95 2.66 9.40 -14.50
CA GLY A 95 1.42 9.74 -15.20
C GLY A 95 0.54 8.51 -15.41
N VAL A 96 0.41 7.68 -14.37
CA VAL A 96 -0.39 6.44 -14.39
C VAL A 96 -1.18 6.32 -13.10
N ILE A 97 -2.47 5.99 -13.22
CA ILE A 97 -3.32 5.55 -12.11
C ILE A 97 -3.48 4.03 -12.19
N HIS A 98 -3.10 3.34 -11.12
CA HIS A 98 -3.26 1.90 -11.04
C HIS A 98 -4.65 1.54 -10.48
N SER A 99 -5.43 0.80 -11.26
CA SER A 99 -6.66 0.13 -10.84
C SER A 99 -6.31 -1.24 -10.26
N PRO A 100 -6.56 -1.50 -8.96
CA PRO A 100 -6.16 -2.77 -8.35
C PRO A 100 -6.98 -3.95 -8.90
N VAL A 101 -6.32 -5.09 -9.11
CA VAL A 101 -7.03 -6.38 -9.25
C VAL A 101 -7.71 -6.70 -7.93
N VAL A 102 -9.01 -6.98 -7.97
CA VAL A 102 -9.79 -7.29 -6.77
C VAL A 102 -9.54 -8.72 -6.35
N ILE A 103 -8.82 -8.85 -5.23
CA ILE A 103 -8.47 -10.12 -4.61
C ILE A 103 -9.25 -10.24 -3.31
N ARG A 104 -9.85 -11.41 -3.09
CA ARG A 104 -10.55 -11.78 -1.86
C ARG A 104 -9.74 -12.85 -1.14
N ASP A 105 -9.65 -12.69 0.17
CA ASP A 105 -8.89 -13.55 1.07
C ASP A 105 -9.74 -13.85 2.30
N THR A 106 -9.77 -15.11 2.74
CA THR A 106 -10.49 -15.54 3.95
C THR A 106 -9.89 -14.95 5.23
N GLY A 107 -8.64 -14.49 5.18
CA GLY A 107 -7.94 -13.86 6.29
C GLY A 107 -7.51 -14.84 7.38
N TRP A 108 -7.12 -14.28 8.53
CA TRP A 108 -6.56 -15.01 9.67
C TRP A 108 -7.57 -15.79 10.52
N GLY A 109 -8.87 -15.53 10.35
CA GLY A 109 -9.91 -16.05 11.24
C GLY A 109 -9.92 -15.42 12.65
N ILE A 110 -8.91 -14.64 13.03
CA ILE A 110 -8.79 -13.96 14.32
C ILE A 110 -8.99 -12.46 14.12
N ARG A 111 -9.80 -11.82 14.99
CA ARG A 111 -10.04 -10.38 15.00
C ARG A 111 -9.41 -9.76 16.24
N ALA A 112 -8.62 -8.70 16.05
CA ALA A 112 -8.11 -7.91 17.16
C ALA A 112 -9.25 -7.24 17.94
N ASN A 113 -9.05 -7.05 19.24
CA ASN A 113 -10.00 -6.37 20.13
C ASN A 113 -9.38 -5.11 20.74
N PRO A 114 -9.30 -3.97 20.01
CA PRO A 114 -8.67 -2.76 20.52
C PRO A 114 -9.64 -1.85 21.32
N THR A 115 -9.17 -1.36 22.46
CA THR A 115 -9.75 -0.20 23.15
C THR A 115 -9.07 1.08 22.62
N LYS A 116 -9.87 2.05 22.19
CA LYS A 116 -9.38 3.29 21.56
C LYS A 116 -9.96 4.51 22.27
N PRO A 117 -9.18 5.58 22.50
CA PRO A 117 -9.71 6.85 22.98
C PRO A 117 -10.52 7.55 21.88
N ASP A 118 -11.34 8.53 22.28
CA ASP A 118 -12.06 9.42 21.36
C ASP A 118 -11.13 10.52 20.82
N HIS A 119 -10.05 10.09 20.17
CA HIS A 119 -9.10 10.97 19.49
C HIS A 119 -8.64 10.27 18.21
N VAL A 120 -8.72 10.97 17.07
CA VAL A 120 -8.43 10.39 15.75
C VAL A 120 -7.00 9.83 15.63
N PHE A 121 -6.04 10.41 16.36
CA PHE A 121 -4.64 9.95 16.44
C PHE A 121 -4.26 9.31 17.78
N GLY A 122 -5.26 8.91 18.59
CA GLY A 122 -4.98 8.35 19.91
C GLY A 122 -4.35 6.96 19.86
N ALA A 123 -3.45 6.69 20.80
CA ALA A 123 -2.89 5.36 21.00
C ALA A 123 -3.97 4.34 21.35
N LYS A 124 -3.78 3.08 20.95
CA LYS A 124 -4.73 1.99 21.17
C LYS A 124 -4.17 1.00 22.17
N HIS A 125 -5.02 0.48 23.04
CA HIS A 125 -4.71 -0.69 23.83
C HIS A 125 -5.31 -1.93 23.14
N TYR A 126 -4.54 -3.00 22.98
CA TYR A 126 -5.03 -4.26 22.42
C TYR A 126 -5.36 -5.21 23.56
N ASN A 127 -6.65 -5.58 23.67
CA ASN A 127 -7.07 -6.57 24.64
C ASN A 127 -6.75 -7.97 24.11
N CYS A 128 -6.25 -8.84 24.98
CA CYS A 128 -5.92 -10.23 24.64
C CYS A 128 -7.13 -10.99 24.10
N VAL A 129 -6.96 -11.66 22.95
CA VAL A 129 -7.92 -12.60 22.35
C VAL A 129 -7.33 -14.00 22.17
N ILE A 130 -6.00 -14.16 22.26
CA ILE A 130 -5.30 -15.46 22.25
C ILE A 130 -4.96 -15.83 23.70
N PRO A 131 -5.73 -16.71 24.37
CA PRO A 131 -5.45 -17.13 25.75
C PRO A 131 -4.19 -17.99 25.87
N ASP A 132 -3.72 -18.21 27.10
CA ASP A 132 -2.45 -18.90 27.38
C ASP A 132 -2.39 -20.35 26.87
N ASN A 133 -3.54 -21.02 26.76
CA ASN A 133 -3.67 -22.39 26.26
C ASN A 133 -4.02 -22.45 24.75
N ALA A 134 -4.02 -21.31 24.05
CA ALA A 134 -4.35 -21.26 22.64
C ALA A 134 -3.30 -21.96 21.78
N ASP A 135 -3.76 -22.49 20.65
CA ASP A 135 -2.97 -23.25 19.71
C ASP A 135 -2.99 -22.58 18.31
N PRO A 136 -1.86 -22.56 17.58
CA PRO A 136 -1.80 -21.93 16.27
C PRO A 136 -2.78 -22.50 15.22
N SER A 137 -3.30 -23.72 15.39
CA SER A 137 -4.33 -24.30 14.51
C SER A 137 -5.62 -23.47 14.44
N MET A 138 -5.83 -22.54 15.37
CA MET A 138 -6.89 -21.53 15.31
C MET A 138 -6.80 -20.63 14.07
N ILE A 139 -5.61 -20.48 13.46
CA ILE A 139 -5.42 -19.76 12.20
C ILE A 139 -5.65 -20.74 11.04
N PRO A 140 -6.78 -20.69 10.31
CA PRO A 140 -6.97 -21.49 9.10
C PRO A 140 -6.03 -21.02 7.98
N MET A 141 -5.61 -21.95 7.11
CA MET A 141 -4.88 -21.56 5.89
C MET A 141 -5.77 -20.73 4.97
N PRO A 142 -5.22 -19.71 4.29
CA PRO A 142 -6.04 -18.79 3.52
C PRO A 142 -6.54 -19.43 2.23
N THR A 143 -7.72 -19.03 1.79
CA THR A 143 -8.17 -19.24 0.40
C THR A 143 -8.21 -17.90 -0.30
N VAL A 144 -7.46 -17.78 -1.40
CA VAL A 144 -7.37 -16.58 -2.21
C VAL A 144 -8.18 -16.77 -3.49
N THR A 145 -9.02 -15.79 -3.82
CA THR A 145 -9.81 -15.77 -5.06
C THR A 145 -9.72 -14.41 -5.74
N VAL A 146 -9.96 -14.37 -7.04
CA VAL A 146 -9.95 -13.13 -7.84
C VAL A 146 -11.36 -12.84 -8.31
N ASP A 147 -11.81 -11.61 -8.11
CA ASP A 147 -13.07 -11.11 -8.63
C ASP A 147 -12.82 -10.28 -9.90
N TRP A 148 -12.78 -10.98 -11.04
CA TRP A 148 -12.50 -10.36 -12.33
C TRP A 148 -13.63 -9.42 -12.79
N ALA A 149 -14.88 -9.71 -12.43
CA ALA A 149 -16.01 -8.86 -12.77
C ALA A 149 -15.95 -7.51 -12.03
N GLU A 150 -15.66 -7.55 -10.73
CA GLU A 150 -15.41 -6.35 -9.93
C GLU A 150 -14.17 -5.60 -10.44
N THR A 151 -13.09 -6.31 -10.76
CA THR A 151 -11.86 -5.72 -11.31
C THR A 151 -12.15 -4.94 -12.58
N GLU A 152 -12.91 -5.51 -13.51
CA GLU A 152 -13.28 -4.82 -14.74
C GLU A 152 -14.15 -3.60 -14.47
N ARG A 153 -15.14 -3.73 -13.56
CA ARG A 153 -16.01 -2.61 -13.22
C ARG A 153 -15.24 -1.43 -12.64
N GLN A 154 -14.32 -1.68 -11.70
CA GLN A 154 -13.50 -0.61 -11.10
C GLN A 154 -12.54 0.01 -12.12
N TYR A 155 -11.97 -0.81 -13.00
CA TYR A 155 -11.11 -0.33 -14.08
C TYR A 155 -11.86 0.60 -15.03
N GLN A 156 -13.04 0.20 -15.50
CA GLN A 156 -13.84 1.02 -16.41
C GLN A 156 -14.34 2.30 -15.74
N GLN A 157 -14.74 2.23 -14.48
CA GLN A 157 -15.13 3.42 -13.72
C GLN A 157 -14.00 4.47 -13.68
N LEU A 158 -12.74 4.04 -13.50
CA LEU A 158 -11.58 4.94 -13.55
C LEU A 158 -11.30 5.44 -14.97
N CYS A 159 -11.42 4.58 -15.98
CA CYS A 159 -11.24 4.97 -17.38
C CYS A 159 -12.24 6.05 -17.80
N ASP A 160 -13.52 5.88 -17.48
CA ASP A 160 -14.59 6.85 -17.75
C ASP A 160 -14.39 8.17 -16.99
N LEU A 161 -13.93 8.06 -15.74
CA LEU A 161 -13.66 9.21 -14.89
C LEU A 161 -12.56 10.10 -15.47
N TYR A 162 -11.43 9.49 -15.87
CA TYR A 162 -10.27 10.23 -16.35
C TYR A 162 -10.28 10.51 -17.85
N ASP A 163 -10.95 9.70 -18.67
CA ASP A 163 -11.22 9.97 -20.09
C ASP A 163 -9.97 10.39 -20.86
N GLY A 164 -8.89 9.60 -20.69
CA GLY A 164 -7.59 9.84 -21.33
C GLY A 164 -6.72 10.93 -20.71
N ALA A 165 -7.18 11.66 -19.68
CA ALA A 165 -6.38 12.70 -19.00
C ALA A 165 -5.12 12.14 -18.30
N ILE A 166 -5.17 10.88 -17.88
CA ILE A 166 -4.05 10.12 -17.33
C ILE A 166 -4.24 8.64 -17.71
N LYS A 167 -3.13 7.91 -17.88
CA LYS A 167 -3.19 6.50 -18.21
C LYS A 167 -3.75 5.71 -17.03
N VAL A 168 -4.69 4.80 -17.27
CA VAL A 168 -5.20 3.88 -16.25
C VAL A 168 -4.76 2.46 -16.59
N GLU A 169 -4.17 1.76 -15.63
CA GLU A 169 -3.68 0.39 -15.81
C GLU A 169 -4.18 -0.52 -14.69
N LYS A 170 -4.64 -1.73 -15.03
CA LYS A 170 -4.89 -2.76 -14.02
C LYS A 170 -3.57 -3.20 -13.41
N ARG A 171 -3.56 -3.40 -12.10
CA ARG A 171 -2.36 -3.83 -11.38
C ARG A 171 -2.66 -4.85 -10.30
N GLY A 172 -1.90 -5.94 -10.34
CA GLY A 172 -1.86 -6.94 -9.29
C GLY A 172 -1.14 -6.47 -8.03
N VAL A 173 -0.83 -7.41 -7.15
CA VAL A 173 -0.11 -7.14 -5.90
C VAL A 173 1.36 -6.87 -6.19
N ALA A 174 1.79 -5.63 -5.98
CA ALA A 174 3.19 -5.21 -6.14
C ALA A 174 3.97 -5.14 -4.81
N ALA A 175 3.30 -5.27 -3.68
CA ALA A 175 3.96 -5.33 -2.39
C ALA A 175 3.14 -6.20 -1.44
N CYS A 176 3.83 -7.08 -0.72
CA CYS A 176 3.26 -7.85 0.37
C CYS A 176 4.07 -7.50 1.63
N GLY A 177 3.45 -6.76 2.55
CA GLY A 177 4.03 -6.58 3.88
C GLY A 177 4.08 -7.89 4.63
N PHE A 178 5.18 -8.13 5.35
CA PHE A 178 5.35 -9.28 6.22
C PHE A 178 5.76 -8.79 7.61
N ALA A 179 4.77 -8.58 8.47
CA ALA A 179 4.94 -8.08 9.83
C ALA A 179 4.10 -8.93 10.79
N ILE A 180 4.44 -10.22 10.85
CA ILE A 180 3.67 -11.21 11.61
C ILE A 180 3.67 -10.90 13.11
N ILE A 181 4.77 -10.38 13.67
CA ILE A 181 4.84 -10.04 15.08
C ILE A 181 3.92 -8.84 15.42
N ASP A 182 3.88 -7.82 14.56
CA ASP A 182 2.98 -6.66 14.70
C ASP A 182 1.51 -7.04 14.55
N THR A 183 1.23 -8.15 13.87
CA THR A 183 -0.13 -8.69 13.77
C THR A 183 -0.47 -9.51 15.01
N PHE A 184 0.46 -10.37 15.44
CA PHE A 184 0.30 -11.23 16.62
C PHE A 184 0.09 -10.43 17.91
N ILE A 185 0.84 -9.34 18.10
CA ILE A 185 0.73 -8.47 19.28
C ILE A 185 -0.68 -7.87 19.44
N GLN A 186 -1.40 -7.64 18.34
CA GLN A 186 -2.78 -7.14 18.35
C GLN A 186 -3.78 -8.20 18.83
N TRP A 187 -3.37 -9.47 18.85
CA TRP A 187 -4.16 -10.60 19.31
C TRP A 187 -3.76 -11.05 20.71
N ARG A 188 -2.47 -11.01 21.03
CA ARG A 188 -1.93 -11.50 22.30
C ARG A 188 -1.92 -10.45 23.40
N ASP A 189 -1.99 -9.17 23.04
CA ASP A 189 -1.59 -8.00 23.86
C ASP A 189 -0.07 -7.83 23.98
N LEU A 190 0.35 -6.59 24.29
CA LEU A 190 1.76 -6.21 24.33
C LEU A 190 2.51 -6.89 25.48
N ASP A 191 1.97 -6.78 26.69
CA ASP A 191 2.66 -7.21 27.91
C ASP A 191 2.86 -8.72 27.91
N ARG A 192 1.83 -9.48 27.55
CA ARG A 192 1.90 -10.93 27.43
C ARG A 192 2.86 -11.36 26.34
N MET A 193 2.80 -10.75 25.14
CA MET A 193 3.71 -11.12 24.06
C MET A 193 5.17 -10.93 24.48
N PHE A 194 5.51 -9.81 25.15
CA PHE A 194 6.87 -9.58 25.62
C PHE A 194 7.31 -10.60 26.68
N ALA A 195 6.42 -10.99 27.60
CA ALA A 195 6.70 -12.05 28.55
C ALA A 195 6.86 -13.42 27.85
N ASP A 196 5.97 -13.76 26.91
CA ASP A 196 5.98 -15.04 26.19
C ASP A 196 7.26 -15.21 25.35
N LEU A 197 7.85 -14.13 24.83
CA LEU A 197 9.13 -14.18 24.14
C LEU A 197 10.27 -14.69 25.03
N ALA A 198 10.22 -14.42 26.33
CA ALA A 198 11.23 -14.89 27.29
C ALA A 198 10.84 -16.23 27.93
N ASP A 199 9.59 -16.35 28.38
CA ASP A 199 9.13 -17.45 29.23
C ASP A 199 8.59 -18.64 28.42
N ARG A 200 8.17 -18.41 27.16
CA ARG A 200 7.51 -19.42 26.31
C ARG A 200 7.99 -19.38 24.85
N PRO A 201 9.31 -19.43 24.59
CA PRO A 201 9.86 -19.25 23.24
C PRO A 201 9.34 -20.29 22.24
N GLU A 202 9.18 -21.56 22.63
CA GLU A 202 8.66 -22.60 21.72
C GLU A 202 7.21 -22.34 21.32
N TRP A 203 6.39 -21.84 22.25
CA TRP A 203 5.00 -21.49 21.97
C TRP A 203 4.92 -20.30 21.01
N MET A 204 5.74 -19.28 21.23
CA MET A 204 5.85 -18.13 20.31
C MET A 204 6.31 -18.57 18.92
N HIS A 205 7.34 -19.43 18.83
CA HIS A 205 7.81 -19.98 17.56
C HIS A 205 6.71 -20.74 16.82
N ALA A 206 5.91 -21.55 17.51
CA ALA A 206 4.80 -22.28 16.88
C ALA A 206 3.75 -21.33 16.24
N TRP A 207 3.44 -20.21 16.89
CA TRP A 207 2.54 -19.19 16.33
C TRP A 207 3.15 -18.48 15.12
N LEU A 208 4.40 -18.02 15.25
CA LEU A 208 5.08 -17.31 14.15
C LEU A 208 5.31 -18.23 12.94
N GLU A 209 5.61 -19.51 13.16
CA GLU A 209 5.71 -20.52 12.11
C GLU A 209 4.37 -20.69 11.37
N ARG A 210 3.26 -20.83 12.11
CA ARG A 210 1.93 -20.91 11.51
C ARG A 210 1.59 -19.68 10.69
N MET A 211 1.90 -18.49 11.19
CA MET A 211 1.67 -17.23 10.48
C MET A 211 2.55 -17.10 9.24
N THR A 212 3.78 -17.59 9.30
CA THR A 212 4.69 -17.66 8.16
C THR A 212 4.13 -18.57 7.08
N GLN A 213 3.72 -19.79 7.44
CA GLN A 213 3.11 -20.75 6.53
C GLN A 213 1.83 -20.20 5.87
N TRP A 214 1.01 -19.47 6.63
CA TRP A 214 -0.17 -18.78 6.10
C TRP A 214 0.22 -17.78 5.00
N HIS A 215 1.23 -16.94 5.24
CA HIS A 215 1.71 -15.96 4.27
C HIS A 215 2.31 -16.60 3.01
N LEU A 216 3.09 -17.66 3.18
CA LEU A 216 3.67 -18.42 2.07
C LEU A 216 2.56 -19.06 1.23
N SER A 217 1.58 -19.71 1.87
CA SER A 217 0.43 -20.29 1.19
C SER A 217 -0.36 -19.24 0.40
N ARG A 218 -0.53 -18.03 0.95
CA ARG A 218 -1.16 -16.91 0.26
C ARG A 218 -0.34 -16.46 -0.95
N LEU A 219 0.98 -16.32 -0.80
CA LEU A 219 1.87 -15.89 -1.87
C LEU A 219 1.87 -16.88 -3.05
N ASP A 220 1.97 -18.18 -2.76
CA ASP A 220 1.89 -19.24 -3.76
C ASP A 220 0.56 -19.19 -4.54
N GLN A 221 -0.55 -18.90 -3.84
CA GLN A 221 -1.85 -18.76 -4.49
C GLN A 221 -1.90 -17.53 -5.40
N LEU A 222 -1.37 -16.37 -4.95
CA LEU A 222 -1.29 -15.16 -5.78
C LEU A 222 -0.45 -15.36 -7.03
N GLU A 223 0.67 -16.07 -6.90
CA GLU A 223 1.54 -16.43 -8.03
C GLU A 223 0.79 -17.35 -9.01
N LYS A 224 0.17 -18.44 -8.53
CA LYS A 224 -0.62 -19.37 -9.36
C LYS A 224 -1.79 -18.69 -10.07
N LEU A 225 -2.41 -17.70 -9.43
CA LEU A 225 -3.49 -16.90 -10.01
C LEU A 225 -2.99 -15.83 -11.00
N GLY A 226 -1.67 -15.63 -11.13
CA GLY A 226 -1.08 -14.66 -12.05
C GLY A 226 -1.38 -13.21 -11.68
N VAL A 227 -1.61 -12.92 -10.40
CA VAL A 227 -2.01 -11.59 -9.92
C VAL A 227 -0.91 -10.87 -9.15
N LEU A 228 0.34 -11.35 -9.23
CA LEU A 228 1.51 -10.61 -8.78
C LEU A 228 1.94 -9.60 -9.85
N ALA A 229 2.33 -8.41 -9.42
CA ALA A 229 2.86 -7.37 -10.30
C ALA A 229 4.32 -7.07 -9.95
N LEU A 230 5.12 -6.74 -10.96
CA LEU A 230 6.48 -6.28 -10.74
C LEU A 230 6.49 -5.01 -9.88
N ASN A 231 7.45 -4.96 -8.98
CA ASN A 231 7.65 -3.84 -8.06
C ASN A 231 8.97 -3.08 -8.30
N ASN A 232 9.65 -3.38 -9.40
CA ASN A 232 10.94 -2.86 -9.85
C ASN A 232 10.90 -1.41 -10.41
N GLY A 233 9.90 -0.61 -10.03
CA GLY A 233 9.63 0.72 -10.57
C GLY A 233 9.26 1.73 -9.49
N CYS A 234 8.34 2.64 -9.80
CA CYS A 234 7.87 3.69 -8.90
C CYS A 234 6.94 3.15 -7.80
N ASN A 235 7.47 2.29 -6.95
CA ASN A 235 6.77 1.65 -5.85
C ASN A 235 7.55 1.91 -4.57
N GLY A 236 6.86 2.18 -3.46
CA GLY A 236 7.51 2.14 -2.15
C GLY A 236 7.89 0.71 -1.82
N VAL A 237 9.15 0.49 -1.42
CA VAL A 237 9.65 -0.80 -0.92
C VAL A 237 9.83 -0.68 0.59
N GLY A 238 8.71 -0.77 1.31
CA GLY A 238 8.67 -0.51 2.75
C GLY A 238 9.21 0.88 3.11
N PRO A 239 9.90 1.03 4.26
CA PRO A 239 10.54 2.31 4.62
C PRO A 239 11.82 2.59 3.81
N GLY A 240 12.29 1.64 2.97
CA GLY A 240 13.63 1.63 2.39
C GLY A 240 13.84 2.50 1.15
N GLY A 241 12.79 3.06 0.54
CA GLY A 241 12.92 3.87 -0.67
C GLY A 241 11.99 3.43 -1.81
N MET A 242 12.33 3.83 -3.04
CA MET A 242 11.60 3.42 -4.23
C MET A 242 12.24 2.23 -4.94
N GLY A 243 11.40 1.33 -5.45
CA GLY A 243 11.79 0.03 -5.97
C GLY A 243 12.43 0.01 -7.35
N PHE A 244 12.92 1.13 -7.89
CA PHE A 244 13.51 1.16 -9.23
C PHE A 244 14.68 0.17 -9.36
N SER A 245 14.55 -0.84 -10.21
CA SER A 245 15.60 -1.80 -10.51
C SER A 245 15.47 -2.31 -11.94
N ASP A 246 16.61 -2.48 -12.59
CA ASP A 246 16.77 -3.14 -13.90
C ASP A 246 17.45 -4.51 -13.78
N GLN A 247 17.77 -4.96 -12.56
CA GLN A 247 18.36 -6.27 -12.30
C GLN A 247 17.31 -7.39 -12.20
N LEU A 248 16.02 -7.07 -12.17
CA LEU A 248 14.93 -8.05 -12.14
C LEU A 248 13.75 -7.57 -13.00
N PRO A 249 13.01 -8.49 -13.65
CA PRO A 249 13.32 -9.92 -13.77
C PRO A 249 14.53 -10.13 -14.71
N GLN A 250 15.37 -11.12 -14.40
CA GLN A 250 16.36 -11.60 -15.36
C GLN A 250 15.65 -12.36 -16.50
N PRO A 251 16.21 -12.40 -17.73
CA PRO A 251 15.74 -13.32 -18.75
C PRO A 251 15.66 -14.74 -18.18
N GLY A 252 14.53 -15.41 -18.40
CA GLY A 252 14.32 -16.81 -18.02
C GLY A 252 15.06 -17.78 -18.93
#